data_AF-A0A959JNQ1-F1
#
_entry.id   AF-A0A959JNQ1-F1
#
_cell.length_a   1.000
_cell.length_b   1.000
_cell.length_c   1.000
_cell.angle_alpha   90.00
_cell.angle_beta   90.00
_cell.angle_gamma   90.00
#
_symmetry.space_group_name_H-M   'P 1'
#
loop_
_entity.id
_entity.type
_entity.pdbx_description
1 polymer ?
#
loop_
_entity_poly.entity_id
_entity_poly.type
_entity_poly.pdbx_seq_one_letter_code
_entity_poly.pdbx_strand_id
1 'polypeptide(L)'
;LLEKYGKGRERRTEITGFDTIEIKEVVANNAKLYVDRKEGFIGMGMKKDEFVCDCSDIADIIVFNRDGKFKVVRIEDKVFVGKDIIHCDVWLKTDDRTTYNMVYLDTETGRAYAKRFNVTAITRDKEYDLTKGGKGSKVLYFASYPNGEAEIVNVQLSQSSTAKKKSFEFDFGELAIKGRSSQGNIVTKYPVRKISLVSVGKSSLGAMKIYMDEVSGKLNQDGRGKYLGAFDTGCTIFSIFKDGKYEVHQLDLNKKYDVNNLLEIGRLNENTVISAIYFDGEKGNTMVKRFKIETSTLDQKFSFIPETTGTKLYFASKDHPCTVLYTFKSGTTKVEKELNVTEFIEIKGWKALGNKLADHKLLSVVKIEKESPEVSMEVSEDTTNSEPQKETEKPSHPENKYKPGDTIELDF
;
A
#
# COMPACT_ATOMS: atom_id res chain seq x y z
N LEU A 1 -10.05 -40.48 39.92
CA LEU A 1 -10.55 -39.07 39.91
C LEU A 1 -10.81 -38.58 38.48
N LEU A 2 -9.82 -38.58 37.59
CA LEU A 2 -10.01 -38.22 36.18
C LEU A 2 -11.07 -39.06 35.45
N GLU A 3 -11.11 -40.38 35.63
CA GLU A 3 -12.18 -41.23 35.04
C GLU A 3 -13.58 -40.93 35.60
N LYS A 4 -13.67 -40.47 36.85
CA LYS A 4 -14.92 -40.23 37.56
C LYS A 4 -15.49 -38.83 37.29
N TYR A 5 -14.65 -37.85 36.92
CA TYR A 5 -15.03 -36.43 36.76
C TYR A 5 -14.57 -35.79 35.43
N GLY A 6 -13.89 -36.52 34.55
CA GLY A 6 -13.32 -35.99 33.30
C GLY A 6 -14.24 -36.05 32.08
N LYS A 7 -15.22 -36.96 32.05
CA LYS A 7 -16.19 -37.04 30.95
C LYS A 7 -17.01 -35.74 30.85
N GLY A 8 -16.96 -35.08 29.68
CA GLY A 8 -17.70 -33.83 29.42
C GLY A 8 -17.03 -32.56 29.96
N ARG A 9 -15.83 -32.65 30.55
CA ARG A 9 -15.00 -31.50 30.94
C ARG A 9 -13.76 -31.38 30.06
N GLU A 10 -13.99 -31.41 28.75
CA GLU A 10 -12.92 -31.14 27.79
C GLU A 10 -12.43 -29.69 27.93
N ARG A 11 -11.17 -29.48 27.56
CA ARG A 11 -10.52 -28.18 27.60
C ARG A 11 -11.31 -27.21 26.71
N ARG A 12 -11.88 -26.18 27.31
CA ARG A 12 -12.65 -25.14 26.59
C ARG A 12 -11.77 -24.01 26.03
N THR A 13 -10.48 -24.05 26.33
CA THR A 13 -9.49 -23.06 25.88
C THR A 13 -8.63 -23.64 24.78
N GLU A 14 -8.45 -22.87 23.72
CA GLU A 14 -7.54 -23.18 22.63
C GLU A 14 -6.10 -22.84 23.02
N ILE A 15 -5.15 -23.68 22.60
CA ILE A 15 -3.72 -23.39 22.76
C ILE A 15 -3.25 -22.76 21.46
N THR A 16 -3.16 -21.44 21.43
CA THR A 16 -2.49 -20.72 20.34
C THR A 16 -1.01 -20.63 20.65
N GLY A 17 -0.16 -20.92 19.65
CA GLY A 17 1.27 -20.69 19.74
C GLY A 17 1.55 -19.19 19.68
N PHE A 18 2.39 -18.69 20.59
CA PHE A 18 2.95 -17.35 20.44
C PHE A 18 4.08 -17.44 19.44
N ASP A 19 3.93 -16.78 18.29
CA ASP A 19 5.06 -16.54 17.41
C ASP A 19 6.09 -15.70 18.17
N THR A 20 7.39 -15.96 17.99
CA THR A 20 8.46 -15.11 18.52
C THR A 20 8.41 -13.78 17.80
N ILE A 21 7.57 -12.88 18.31
CA ILE A 21 7.43 -11.52 17.81
C ILE A 21 8.78 -10.82 17.99
N GLU A 22 9.44 -10.49 16.88
CA GLU A 22 10.47 -9.46 16.93
C GLU A 22 9.79 -8.19 17.44
N ILE A 23 10.11 -7.80 18.68
CA ILE A 23 9.48 -6.71 19.45
C ILE A 23 9.42 -5.37 18.68
N LYS A 24 10.19 -5.24 17.59
CA LYS A 24 10.21 -4.09 16.70
C LYS A 24 9.10 -4.05 15.64
N GLU A 25 8.41 -5.16 15.36
CA GLU A 25 7.37 -5.22 14.32
C GLU A 25 5.94 -5.11 14.89
N VAL A 26 5.78 -5.35 16.20
CA VAL A 26 4.51 -5.11 16.92
C VAL A 26 4.55 -3.76 17.61
N VAL A 27 4.51 -2.75 16.76
CA VAL A 27 4.45 -1.35 17.14
C VAL A 27 2.97 -0.98 17.24
N ALA A 28 2.45 -0.89 18.46
CA ALA A 28 1.09 -0.38 18.68
C ALA A 28 1.10 1.13 18.44
N ASN A 29 0.16 1.65 17.64
CA ASN A 29 -0.02 3.10 17.46
C ASN A 29 -0.62 3.72 18.74
N ASN A 30 0.22 3.86 19.77
CA ASN A 30 -0.14 4.37 21.09
C ASN A 30 0.24 5.85 21.29
N ALA A 31 0.94 6.45 20.33
CA ALA A 31 1.42 7.82 20.35
C ALA A 31 1.00 8.58 19.08
N LYS A 32 1.17 9.89 19.13
CA LYS A 32 0.89 10.81 18.01
C LYS A 32 2.13 11.66 17.78
N LEU A 33 2.56 11.77 16.54
CA LEU A 33 3.69 12.63 16.18
C LEU A 33 3.17 14.04 15.88
N TYR A 34 3.79 15.03 16.52
CA TYR A 34 3.56 16.45 16.25
C TYR A 34 4.87 17.14 15.87
N VAL A 35 4.76 18.26 15.16
CA VAL A 35 5.89 19.06 14.69
C VAL A 35 5.67 20.57 14.83
N ASP A 36 6.69 21.26 15.35
CA ASP A 36 6.89 22.70 15.18
C ASP A 36 7.98 22.91 14.14
N ARG A 37 7.56 23.24 12.91
CA ARG A 37 8.47 23.36 11.78
C ARG A 37 9.43 24.54 11.89
N LYS A 38 9.01 25.63 12.53
CA LYS A 38 9.78 26.88 12.60
C LYS A 38 10.84 26.80 13.68
N GLU A 39 10.44 26.45 14.89
CA GLU A 39 11.37 26.35 16.01
C GLU A 39 12.15 25.04 16.01
N GLY A 40 11.72 24.05 15.21
CA GLY A 40 12.49 22.85 14.94
C GLY A 40 12.31 21.76 15.98
N PHE A 41 11.09 21.57 16.48
CA PHE A 41 10.78 20.54 17.47
C PHE A 41 9.84 19.49 16.91
N ILE A 42 10.03 18.24 17.35
CA ILE A 42 9.07 17.15 17.13
C ILE A 42 8.81 16.43 18.45
N GLY A 43 7.66 15.76 18.57
CA GLY A 43 7.41 14.89 19.72
C GLY A 43 5.95 14.56 19.93
N MET A 44 5.69 13.74 20.95
CA MET A 44 4.33 13.30 21.31
C MET A 44 3.63 14.21 22.33
N GLY A 45 4.38 15.01 23.09
CA GLY A 45 3.86 15.96 24.07
C GLY A 45 3.34 17.27 23.46
N MET A 46 3.59 17.49 22.17
CA MET A 46 3.36 18.73 21.43
C MET A 46 1.92 18.85 20.87
N LYS A 47 0.91 18.59 21.70
CA LYS A 47 -0.51 18.49 21.28
C LYS A 47 -1.12 19.77 20.69
N LYS A 48 -0.44 20.92 20.82
CA LYS A 48 -0.87 22.21 20.27
C LYS A 48 -0.27 22.50 18.90
N ASP A 49 0.73 21.73 18.50
CA ASP A 49 1.48 21.91 17.26
C ASP A 49 0.86 21.06 16.12
N GLU A 50 1.47 21.12 14.94
CA GLU A 50 0.96 20.43 13.75
C GLU A 50 0.99 18.92 13.95
N PHE A 51 -0.17 18.25 13.83
CA PHE A 51 -0.26 16.79 13.84
C PHE A 51 0.27 16.22 12.52
N VAL A 52 1.12 15.20 12.61
CA VAL A 52 1.74 14.53 11.46
C VAL A 52 1.05 13.19 11.19
N CYS A 53 1.16 12.25 12.12
CA CYS A 53 0.61 10.90 12.00
C CYS A 53 0.48 10.22 13.36
N ASP A 54 -0.31 9.15 13.43
CA ASP A 54 -0.29 8.23 14.55
C ASP A 54 0.96 7.33 14.45
N CYS A 55 1.63 7.09 15.57
CA CYS A 55 2.87 6.32 15.62
C CYS A 55 2.99 5.60 16.98
N SER A 56 4.11 4.95 17.23
CA SER A 56 4.43 4.39 18.54
C SER A 56 5.44 5.22 19.29
N ASP A 57 5.34 5.18 20.61
CA ASP A 57 6.34 5.64 21.58
C ASP A 57 7.77 5.08 21.43
N ILE A 58 7.99 4.06 20.58
CA ILE A 58 9.31 3.54 20.25
C ILE A 58 9.75 3.78 18.80
N ALA A 59 8.95 4.53 18.04
CA ALA A 59 9.22 4.82 16.64
C ALA A 59 10.47 5.69 16.46
N ASP A 60 11.18 5.45 15.36
CA ASP A 60 12.21 6.33 14.85
C ASP A 60 11.57 7.33 13.88
N ILE A 61 11.91 8.62 14.01
CA ILE A 61 11.36 9.70 13.20
C ILE A 61 12.46 10.27 12.33
N ILE A 62 12.26 10.28 11.01
CA ILE A 62 13.15 10.95 10.06
C ILE A 62 12.71 12.40 9.91
N VAL A 63 13.67 13.32 9.89
CA VAL A 63 13.42 14.76 9.77
C VAL A 63 14.37 15.37 8.75
N PHE A 64 13.82 16.18 7.85
CA PHE A 64 14.56 16.93 6.84
C PHE A 64 14.40 18.43 7.08
N ASN A 65 15.50 19.16 6.96
CA ASN A 65 15.58 20.60 7.20
C ASN A 65 15.84 21.38 5.90
N ARG A 66 15.45 22.65 5.90
CA ARG A 66 15.57 23.55 4.73
C ARG A 66 17.02 23.79 4.30
N ASP A 67 17.98 23.65 5.20
CA ASP A 67 19.42 23.75 4.93
C ASP A 67 20.00 22.49 4.26
N GLY A 68 19.18 21.47 4.02
CA GLY A 68 19.60 20.25 3.33
C GLY A 68 20.22 19.21 4.25
N LYS A 69 20.07 19.38 5.56
CA LYS A 69 20.43 18.35 6.54
C LYS A 69 19.23 17.48 6.87
N PHE A 70 19.52 16.27 7.28
CA PHE A 70 18.53 15.37 7.84
C PHE A 70 19.12 14.57 9.00
N LYS A 71 18.25 14.08 9.86
CA LYS A 71 18.61 13.11 10.90
C LYS A 71 17.42 12.22 11.23
N VAL A 72 17.72 11.11 11.89
CA VAL A 72 16.71 10.23 12.46
C VAL A 72 16.89 10.21 13.97
N VAL A 73 15.82 10.44 14.70
CA VAL A 73 15.80 10.45 16.17
C VAL A 73 14.69 9.54 16.68
N ARG A 74 14.85 8.98 17.86
CA ARG A 74 13.75 8.29 18.53
C ARG A 74 12.70 9.31 18.96
N ILE A 75 11.42 8.98 18.87
CA ILE A 75 10.36 9.84 19.39
C ILE A 75 10.47 10.00 20.91
N GLU A 76 10.29 11.22 21.40
CA GLU A 76 10.16 11.55 22.82
C GLU A 76 9.05 12.60 23.00
N ASP A 77 8.86 13.11 24.22
CA ASP A 77 7.86 14.15 24.50
C ASP A 77 8.09 15.42 23.69
N LYS A 78 9.35 15.85 23.56
CA LYS A 78 9.78 17.01 22.77
C LYS A 78 11.28 16.94 22.50
N VAL A 79 11.68 16.86 21.24
CA VAL A 79 13.08 16.78 20.79
C VAL A 79 13.37 17.90 19.81
N PHE A 80 14.50 18.57 19.97
CA PHE A 80 14.98 19.55 18.99
C PHE A 80 15.68 18.85 17.82
N VAL A 81 15.25 19.15 16.61
CA VAL A 81 15.70 18.50 15.38
C VAL A 81 16.29 19.44 14.33
N GLY A 82 16.52 20.70 14.69
CA GLY A 82 16.98 21.73 13.77
C GLY A 82 15.81 22.55 13.24
N LYS A 83 16.04 23.82 12.98
CA LYS A 83 15.01 24.77 12.52
C LYS A 83 14.61 24.52 11.07
N ASP A 84 13.47 25.08 10.68
CA ASP A 84 12.93 25.02 9.32
C ASP A 84 12.76 23.58 8.79
N ILE A 85 11.99 22.78 9.52
CA ILE A 85 11.65 21.40 9.12
C ILE A 85 10.75 21.43 7.89
N ILE A 86 11.23 20.82 6.80
CA ILE A 86 10.48 20.70 5.55
C ILE A 86 9.68 19.39 5.47
N HIS A 87 10.14 18.33 6.13
CA HIS A 87 9.45 17.05 6.18
C HIS A 87 9.83 16.27 7.44
N CYS A 88 8.87 15.56 8.01
CA CYS A 88 9.09 14.59 9.07
C CYS A 88 8.08 13.46 8.96
N ASP A 89 8.51 12.23 9.23
CA ASP A 89 7.65 11.05 9.21
C ASP A 89 8.26 9.91 10.03
N VAL A 90 7.48 8.86 10.28
CA VAL A 90 7.97 7.61 10.86
C VAL A 90 8.94 6.96 9.87
N TRP A 91 10.13 6.63 10.35
CA TRP A 91 11.17 6.00 9.58
C TRP A 91 11.23 4.50 9.85
N LEU A 92 11.07 3.72 8.79
CA LEU A 92 11.26 2.29 8.83
C LEU A 92 12.68 1.97 8.36
N LYS A 93 13.46 1.34 9.23
CA LYS A 93 14.78 0.81 8.84
C LYS A 93 14.59 -0.16 7.69
N THR A 94 15.54 -0.18 6.74
CA THR A 94 15.50 -1.00 5.53
C THR A 94 14.37 -0.71 4.54
N ASP A 95 13.61 0.37 4.72
CA ASP A 95 12.67 0.84 3.70
C ASP A 95 13.43 1.35 2.46
N ASP A 96 13.36 0.56 1.40
CA ASP A 96 13.90 0.85 0.07
C ASP A 96 12.84 1.32 -0.92
N ARG A 97 11.58 1.48 -0.47
CA ARG A 97 10.47 1.95 -1.30
C ARG A 97 10.26 3.45 -1.18
N THR A 98 10.26 3.98 0.04
CA THR A 98 10.10 5.41 0.25
C THR A 98 11.24 6.16 -0.42
N THR A 99 10.89 6.92 -1.46
CA THR A 99 11.83 7.69 -2.26
C THR A 99 11.59 9.17 -2.01
N TYR A 100 12.69 9.88 -1.76
CA TYR A 100 12.68 11.32 -1.61
C TYR A 100 13.16 11.97 -2.90
N ASN A 101 12.32 12.82 -3.47
CA ASN A 101 12.66 13.66 -4.60
C ASN A 101 13.09 15.03 -4.05
N MET A 102 14.29 15.48 -4.39
CA MET A 102 14.83 16.71 -3.86
C MET A 102 15.54 17.52 -4.92
N VAL A 103 15.28 18.83 -4.96
CA VAL A 103 16.12 19.81 -5.64
C VAL A 103 16.81 20.68 -4.60
N TYR A 104 18.12 20.81 -4.68
CA TYR A 104 18.91 21.65 -3.78
C TYR A 104 19.83 22.61 -4.53
N LEU A 105 20.17 23.72 -3.89
CA LEU A 105 21.14 24.70 -4.37
C LEU A 105 22.52 24.38 -3.79
N ASP A 106 23.48 24.22 -4.68
CA ASP A 106 24.90 24.25 -4.35
C ASP A 106 25.39 25.70 -4.41
N THR A 107 25.69 26.30 -3.25
CA THR A 107 26.06 27.72 -3.16
C THR A 107 27.45 28.01 -3.73
N GLU A 108 28.34 27.02 -3.74
CA GLU A 108 29.69 27.20 -4.29
C GLU A 108 29.64 27.37 -5.82
N THR A 109 28.78 26.60 -6.49
CA THR A 109 28.65 26.65 -7.95
C THR A 109 27.47 27.47 -8.44
N GLY A 110 26.53 27.83 -7.56
CA GLY A 110 25.26 28.48 -7.91
C GLY A 110 24.29 27.59 -8.71
N ARG A 111 24.58 26.28 -8.82
CA ARG A 111 23.79 25.33 -9.61
C ARG A 111 22.72 24.66 -8.75
N ALA A 112 21.57 24.40 -9.37
CA ALA A 112 20.54 23.57 -8.77
C ALA A 112 20.71 22.12 -9.23
N TYR A 113 20.70 21.18 -8.28
CA TYR A 113 20.82 19.75 -8.50
C TYR A 113 19.54 19.05 -8.06
N ALA A 114 19.10 18.05 -8.83
CA ALA A 114 17.98 17.18 -8.48
C ALA A 114 18.47 15.75 -8.25
N LYS A 115 17.92 15.10 -7.23
CA LYS A 115 18.18 13.68 -6.96
C LYS A 115 16.96 12.97 -6.40
N ARG A 116 16.93 11.66 -6.63
CA ARG A 116 15.99 10.70 -6.05
C ARG A 116 16.75 9.74 -5.18
N PHE A 117 16.33 9.58 -3.93
CA PHE A 117 17.07 8.74 -3.00
C PHE A 117 16.22 8.08 -1.94
N ASN A 118 16.67 6.93 -1.45
CA ASN A 118 16.14 6.28 -0.26
C ASN A 118 17.05 6.53 0.95
N VAL A 119 16.48 6.32 2.14
CA VAL A 119 17.20 6.32 3.41
C VAL A 119 16.98 4.97 4.08
N THR A 120 17.74 3.96 3.66
CA THR A 120 17.59 2.57 4.15
C THR A 120 18.30 2.31 5.48
N ALA A 121 19.42 3.01 5.73
CA ALA A 121 20.23 2.83 6.92
C ALA A 121 20.95 4.12 7.35
N ILE A 122 20.85 4.44 8.65
CA ILE A 122 21.56 5.53 9.30
C ILE A 122 21.95 5.16 10.74
N THR A 123 22.79 6.00 11.34
CA THR A 123 22.99 6.04 12.80
C THR A 123 22.01 7.07 13.36
N ARG A 124 21.24 6.70 14.39
CA ARG A 124 20.35 7.63 15.08
C ARG A 124 21.14 8.81 15.66
N ASP A 125 20.49 9.96 15.79
CA ASP A 125 21.01 11.21 16.34
C ASP A 125 22.18 11.84 15.57
N LYS A 126 22.70 11.14 14.56
CA LYS A 126 23.70 11.67 13.64
C LYS A 126 23.02 12.53 12.58
N GLU A 127 23.59 13.71 12.38
CA GLU A 127 23.22 14.62 11.31
C GLU A 127 23.96 14.27 10.03
N TYR A 128 23.24 14.31 8.91
CA TYR A 128 23.76 14.00 7.57
C TYR A 128 23.39 15.11 6.60
N ASP A 129 24.34 15.47 5.73
CA ASP A 129 24.15 16.47 4.67
C ASP A 129 23.68 15.79 3.38
N LEU A 130 22.59 16.30 2.78
CA LEU A 130 22.04 15.83 1.51
C LEU A 130 22.50 16.68 0.32
N THR A 131 23.27 17.72 0.58
CA THR A 131 23.84 18.62 -0.42
C THR A 131 25.32 18.27 -0.62
N LYS A 132 26.11 19.23 -1.13
CA LYS A 132 27.57 19.09 -1.20
C LYS A 132 28.32 19.61 0.04
N GLY A 133 27.61 20.13 1.05
CA GLY A 133 28.22 20.68 2.27
C GLY A 133 28.67 22.14 2.16
N GLY A 134 28.37 22.82 1.05
CA GLY A 134 28.66 24.24 0.88
C GLY A 134 27.88 25.09 1.88
N LYS A 135 28.54 26.09 2.49
CA LYS A 135 27.87 27.00 3.43
C LYS A 135 26.73 27.74 2.72
N GLY A 136 25.53 27.69 3.30
CA GLY A 136 24.33 28.31 2.74
C GLY A 136 23.61 27.47 1.68
N SER A 137 24.03 26.23 1.45
CA SER A 137 23.24 25.26 0.69
C SER A 137 21.81 25.17 1.25
N LYS A 138 20.85 25.02 0.34
CA LYS A 138 19.42 25.01 0.70
C LYS A 138 18.64 24.08 -0.20
N VAL A 139 17.63 23.45 0.38
CA VAL A 139 16.63 22.69 -0.36
C VAL A 139 15.67 23.66 -1.03
N LEU A 140 15.55 23.57 -2.36
CA LEU A 140 14.63 24.35 -3.17
C LEU A 140 13.26 23.67 -3.28
N TYR A 141 13.26 22.34 -3.37
CA TYR A 141 12.09 21.51 -3.52
C TYR A 141 12.30 20.16 -2.86
N PHE A 142 11.26 19.60 -2.26
CA PHE A 142 11.28 18.31 -1.60
C PHE A 142 9.89 17.66 -1.68
N ALA A 143 9.87 16.37 -1.99
CA ALA A 143 8.70 15.51 -1.91
C ALA A 143 9.10 14.12 -1.39
N SER A 144 8.19 13.49 -0.66
CA SER A 144 8.34 12.13 -0.13
C SER A 144 7.27 11.24 -0.75
N TYR A 145 7.70 10.10 -1.30
CA TYR A 145 6.86 9.19 -2.06
C TYR A 145 7.05 7.76 -1.55
N PRO A 146 6.11 7.23 -0.73
CA PRO A 146 6.23 5.90 -0.13
C PRO A 146 6.39 4.76 -1.15
N ASN A 147 5.89 4.92 -2.38
CA ASN A 147 6.03 3.91 -3.43
C ASN A 147 7.01 4.33 -4.52
N GLY A 148 7.83 5.35 -4.30
CA GLY A 148 8.76 5.83 -5.31
C GLY A 148 8.08 6.36 -6.56
N GLU A 149 6.94 7.02 -6.41
CA GLU A 149 6.30 7.79 -7.47
C GLU A 149 7.29 8.80 -8.08
N ALA A 150 7.28 8.91 -9.41
CA ALA A 150 7.99 9.95 -10.13
C ALA A 150 7.07 11.15 -10.35
N GLU A 151 7.59 12.37 -10.30
CA GLU A 151 6.79 13.59 -10.47
C GLU A 151 7.40 14.50 -11.54
N ILE A 152 6.54 15.32 -12.14
CA ILE A 152 6.97 16.42 -13.01
C ILE A 152 6.81 17.72 -12.24
N VAL A 153 7.86 18.53 -12.21
CA VAL A 153 7.85 19.84 -11.55
C VAL A 153 8.12 20.96 -12.55
N ASN A 154 7.47 22.10 -12.37
CA ASN A 154 7.79 23.33 -13.09
C ASN A 154 8.86 24.10 -12.33
N VAL A 155 10.00 24.33 -12.98
CA VAL A 155 11.13 25.12 -12.46
C VAL A 155 11.05 26.52 -13.04
N GLN A 156 10.77 27.50 -12.17
CA GLN A 156 10.75 28.91 -12.51
C GLN A 156 12.06 29.58 -12.07
N LEU A 157 12.78 30.17 -13.02
CA LEU A 157 14.02 30.91 -12.79
C LEU A 157 13.74 32.35 -12.32
N SER A 158 14.73 32.95 -11.66
CA SER A 158 14.70 34.36 -11.28
C SER A 158 14.55 35.26 -12.49
N GLN A 159 13.83 36.37 -12.34
CA GLN A 159 13.58 37.32 -13.43
C GLN A 159 14.88 37.94 -13.98
N SER A 160 15.89 38.10 -13.12
CA SER A 160 17.23 38.58 -13.45
C SER A 160 18.12 37.55 -14.18
N SER A 161 17.64 36.31 -14.36
CA SER A 161 18.39 35.29 -15.09
C SER A 161 18.53 35.64 -16.57
N THR A 162 19.72 35.38 -17.13
CA THR A 162 20.05 35.54 -18.56
C THR A 162 19.51 34.40 -19.43
N ALA A 163 18.83 33.41 -18.85
CA ALA A 163 18.23 32.30 -19.58
C ALA A 163 17.12 32.78 -20.54
N LYS A 164 17.09 32.22 -21.76
CA LYS A 164 16.03 32.45 -22.75
C LYS A 164 14.68 31.89 -22.26
N LYS A 165 14.67 30.64 -21.79
CA LYS A 165 13.49 29.97 -21.20
C LYS A 165 13.56 30.10 -19.68
N LYS A 166 12.68 30.91 -19.09
CA LYS A 166 12.65 31.20 -17.64
C LYS A 166 11.74 30.27 -16.84
N SER A 167 10.94 29.44 -17.50
CA SER A 167 10.12 28.40 -16.87
C SER A 167 10.16 27.16 -17.76
N PHE A 168 10.41 26.00 -17.17
CA PHE A 168 10.46 24.72 -17.85
C PHE A 168 10.08 23.59 -16.90
N GLU A 169 9.68 22.46 -17.45
CA GLU A 169 9.37 21.26 -16.68
C GLU A 169 10.61 20.40 -16.50
N PHE A 170 10.73 19.76 -15.34
CA PHE A 170 11.76 18.80 -15.01
C PHE A 170 11.08 17.53 -14.54
N ASP A 171 11.40 16.42 -15.19
CA ASP A 171 10.84 15.11 -14.89
C ASP A 171 11.78 14.34 -13.95
N PHE A 172 11.32 14.03 -12.75
CA PHE A 172 12.05 13.18 -11.81
C PHE A 172 12.09 11.71 -12.28
N GLY A 173 11.16 11.27 -13.14
CA GLY A 173 11.14 9.92 -13.69
C GLY A 173 12.39 9.54 -14.47
N GLU A 174 13.06 10.51 -15.08
CA GLU A 174 14.34 10.32 -15.79
C GLU A 174 15.52 10.07 -14.84
N LEU A 175 15.37 10.38 -13.54
CA LEU A 175 16.41 10.15 -12.54
C LEU A 175 16.29 8.74 -11.96
N ALA A 176 17.39 8.00 -11.98
CA ALA A 176 17.53 6.77 -11.23
C ALA A 176 17.50 7.05 -9.71
N ILE A 177 16.82 6.17 -8.98
CA ILE A 177 16.83 6.18 -7.52
C ILE A 177 18.19 5.66 -7.03
N LYS A 178 18.88 6.45 -6.20
CA LYS A 178 20.22 6.14 -5.67
C LYS A 178 20.27 6.30 -4.14
N GLY A 179 21.44 6.12 -3.53
CA GLY A 179 21.63 6.41 -2.11
C GLY A 179 21.65 7.90 -1.79
N ARG A 180 21.41 8.27 -0.52
CA ARG A 180 21.40 9.67 -0.05
C ARG A 180 22.68 10.47 -0.30
N SER A 181 23.83 9.80 -0.45
CA SER A 181 25.12 10.44 -0.78
C SER A 181 25.28 10.79 -2.26
N SER A 182 24.29 10.45 -3.11
CA SER A 182 24.33 10.85 -4.51
C SER A 182 24.29 12.38 -4.65
N GLN A 183 25.10 12.90 -5.57
CA GLN A 183 25.11 14.33 -5.90
C GLN A 183 23.83 14.75 -6.64
N GLY A 184 23.29 13.85 -7.48
CA GLY A 184 22.18 14.18 -8.38
C GLY A 184 22.63 14.80 -9.70
N ASN A 185 21.64 15.08 -10.54
CA ASN A 185 21.83 15.66 -11.87
C ASN A 185 21.61 17.18 -11.83
N ILE A 186 22.24 17.92 -12.73
CA ILE A 186 22.07 19.38 -12.82
C ILE A 186 20.70 19.67 -13.43
N VAL A 187 19.86 20.41 -12.71
CA VAL A 187 18.59 20.94 -13.22
C VAL A 187 18.85 22.21 -14.01
N THR A 188 19.63 23.13 -13.44
CA THR A 188 19.96 24.41 -14.07
C THR A 188 21.18 25.04 -13.42
N LYS A 189 21.89 25.84 -14.21
CA LYS A 189 22.98 26.72 -13.76
C LYS A 189 22.51 28.11 -13.34
N TYR A 190 21.22 28.41 -13.53
CA TYR A 190 20.65 29.73 -13.29
C TYR A 190 19.93 29.78 -11.93
N PRO A 191 19.85 30.96 -11.29
CA PRO A 191 19.13 31.10 -10.03
C PRO A 191 17.65 30.72 -10.16
N VAL A 192 17.21 29.80 -9.30
CA VAL A 192 15.82 29.32 -9.24
C VAL A 192 15.01 30.22 -8.30
N ARG A 193 13.84 30.66 -8.76
CA ARG A 193 12.88 31.45 -7.98
C ARG A 193 11.92 30.54 -7.23
N LYS A 194 11.31 29.58 -7.93
CA LYS A 194 10.27 28.69 -7.38
C LYS A 194 10.25 27.38 -8.15
N ILE A 195 9.93 26.31 -7.46
CA ILE A 195 9.62 25.01 -8.06
C ILE A 195 8.21 24.63 -7.59
N SER A 196 7.34 24.20 -8.50
CA SER A 196 5.97 23.78 -8.19
C SER A 196 5.65 22.44 -8.84
N LEU A 197 4.91 21.59 -8.13
CA LEU A 197 4.41 20.33 -8.65
C LEU A 197 3.47 20.58 -9.84
N VAL A 198 3.64 19.79 -10.91
CA VAL A 198 2.75 19.76 -12.07
C VAL A 198 1.89 18.50 -12.02
N SER A 199 2.52 17.33 -11.90
CA SER A 199 1.83 16.04 -11.83
C SER A 199 2.65 15.01 -11.06
N VAL A 200 1.94 14.05 -10.45
CA VAL A 200 2.53 12.85 -9.85
C VAL A 200 2.22 11.68 -10.78
N GLY A 201 3.25 10.97 -11.22
CA GLY A 201 3.19 9.79 -12.06
C GLY A 201 2.96 8.50 -11.25
N LYS A 202 3.05 7.36 -11.94
CA LYS A 202 2.93 6.03 -11.33
C LYS A 202 4.19 5.66 -10.53
N SER A 203 4.09 4.64 -9.68
CA SER A 203 5.25 4.08 -8.97
C SER A 203 6.32 3.66 -9.98
N SER A 204 7.58 4.02 -9.71
CA SER A 204 8.72 3.50 -10.46
C SER A 204 9.23 2.14 -9.96
N LEU A 205 8.63 1.61 -8.88
CA LEU A 205 9.06 0.39 -8.18
C LEU A 205 8.11 -0.81 -8.36
N GLY A 206 7.11 -0.69 -9.23
CA GLY A 206 6.16 -1.75 -9.55
C GLY A 206 5.19 -2.11 -8.40
N ALA A 207 4.21 -2.96 -8.72
CA ALA A 207 3.16 -3.34 -7.79
C ALA A 207 3.66 -4.29 -6.68
N MET A 208 3.28 -4.00 -5.44
CA MET A 208 3.67 -4.69 -4.22
C MET A 208 2.66 -5.77 -3.84
N LYS A 209 3.13 -6.99 -3.61
CA LYS A 209 2.25 -8.08 -3.15
C LYS A 209 1.92 -7.88 -1.67
N ILE A 210 0.63 -7.82 -1.36
CA ILE A 210 0.14 -7.65 0.01
C ILE A 210 -0.55 -8.91 0.50
N TYR A 211 -0.25 -9.26 1.74
CA TYR A 211 -0.83 -10.38 2.46
C TYR A 211 -1.41 -9.89 3.78
N MET A 212 -2.39 -10.60 4.31
CA MET A 212 -2.95 -10.38 5.65
C MET A 212 -2.75 -11.63 6.49
N ASP A 213 -2.12 -11.46 7.65
CA ASP A 213 -2.08 -12.49 8.68
C ASP A 213 -3.50 -12.69 9.24
N GLU A 214 -4.04 -13.90 9.10
CA GLU A 214 -5.40 -14.25 9.48
C GLU A 214 -5.59 -14.38 11.00
N VAL A 215 -4.52 -14.44 11.79
CA VAL A 215 -4.57 -14.48 13.26
C VAL A 215 -4.45 -13.08 13.83
N SER A 216 -3.44 -12.31 13.39
CA SER A 216 -3.17 -10.98 13.95
C SER A 216 -3.98 -9.87 13.29
N GLY A 217 -4.46 -10.08 12.06
CA GLY A 217 -5.15 -9.07 11.25
C GLY A 217 -4.22 -7.99 10.70
N LYS A 218 -2.91 -8.20 10.71
CA LYS A 218 -1.93 -7.24 10.17
C LYS A 218 -1.62 -7.51 8.70
N LEU A 219 -1.37 -6.42 7.96
CA LEU A 219 -0.87 -6.51 6.59
C LEU A 219 0.65 -6.68 6.57
N ASN A 220 1.16 -7.45 5.61
CA ASN A 220 2.59 -7.66 5.40
C ASN A 220 2.92 -7.87 3.92
N GLN A 221 4.21 -7.85 3.61
CA GLN A 221 4.76 -8.06 2.26
C GLN A 221 5.52 -9.38 2.13
N ASP A 222 5.67 -10.13 3.23
CA ASP A 222 6.59 -11.28 3.33
C ASP A 222 5.97 -12.59 2.83
N GLY A 223 4.76 -12.54 2.29
CA GLY A 223 4.03 -13.75 1.87
C GLY A 223 3.30 -14.47 2.99
N ARG A 224 3.15 -13.86 4.17
CA ARG A 224 2.52 -14.51 5.34
C ARG A 224 1.00 -14.28 5.34
N GLY A 225 0.22 -15.37 5.30
CA GLY A 225 -1.24 -15.33 5.41
C GLY A 225 -1.98 -15.19 4.07
N LYS A 226 -3.19 -14.61 4.11
CA LYS A 226 -4.08 -14.49 2.95
C LYS A 226 -3.57 -13.44 1.96
N TYR A 227 -3.35 -13.84 0.71
CA TYR A 227 -2.98 -12.91 -0.37
C TYR A 227 -4.14 -11.98 -0.73
N LEU A 228 -3.91 -10.67 -0.68
CA LEU A 228 -4.92 -9.64 -0.95
C LEU A 228 -4.86 -9.11 -2.39
N GLY A 229 -3.69 -9.18 -3.01
CA GLY A 229 -3.43 -8.70 -4.36
C GLY A 229 -2.08 -7.96 -4.48
N ALA A 230 -1.73 -7.59 -5.71
CA ALA A 230 -0.62 -6.70 -5.99
C ALA A 230 -1.12 -5.25 -6.00
N PHE A 231 -0.55 -4.36 -5.20
CA PHE A 231 -0.96 -2.97 -5.02
C PHE A 231 0.07 -2.03 -5.64
N ASP A 232 -0.41 -1.08 -6.41
CA ASP A 232 0.38 0.03 -6.94
C ASP A 232 -0.22 1.36 -6.45
N THR A 233 0.43 2.48 -6.73
CA THR A 233 -0.05 3.83 -6.39
C THR A 233 -1.51 4.01 -6.81
N GLY A 234 -2.34 4.46 -5.86
CA GLY A 234 -3.77 4.69 -6.06
C GLY A 234 -4.65 3.45 -5.90
N CYS A 235 -4.08 2.25 -5.69
CA CYS A 235 -4.86 1.06 -5.35
C CYS A 235 -5.44 1.18 -3.94
N THR A 236 -6.67 0.69 -3.77
CA THR A 236 -7.37 0.67 -2.49
C THR A 236 -7.67 -0.76 -2.05
N ILE A 237 -7.87 -0.93 -0.75
CA ILE A 237 -8.29 -2.17 -0.11
C ILE A 237 -9.76 -2.04 0.28
N PHE A 238 -10.56 -3.07 0.01
CA PHE A 238 -11.92 -3.15 0.53
C PHE A 238 -11.98 -4.16 1.68
N SER A 239 -12.93 -3.97 2.59
CA SER A 239 -13.23 -4.90 3.68
C SER A 239 -14.74 -5.06 3.83
N ILE A 240 -15.20 -6.28 4.10
CA ILE A 240 -16.59 -6.63 4.34
C ILE A 240 -16.70 -7.22 5.75
N PHE A 241 -17.69 -6.77 6.50
CA PHE A 241 -17.88 -7.12 7.90
C PHE A 241 -19.13 -8.01 8.12
N LYS A 242 -19.17 -8.73 9.25
CA LYS A 242 -20.27 -9.64 9.63
C LYS A 242 -21.62 -8.93 9.83
N ASP A 243 -21.60 -7.63 10.10
CA ASP A 243 -22.78 -6.79 10.21
C ASP A 243 -23.35 -6.36 8.84
N GLY A 244 -22.72 -6.77 7.73
CA GLY A 244 -23.19 -6.43 6.38
C GLY A 244 -22.82 -5.03 5.93
N LYS A 245 -21.74 -4.49 6.48
CA LYS A 245 -21.11 -3.25 6.00
C LYS A 245 -19.86 -3.55 5.18
N TYR A 246 -19.56 -2.67 4.24
CA TYR A 246 -18.25 -2.64 3.60
C TYR A 246 -17.56 -1.29 3.86
N GLU A 247 -16.24 -1.26 3.81
CA GLU A 247 -15.41 -0.05 3.82
C GLU A 247 -14.32 -0.13 2.76
N VAL A 248 -13.80 1.03 2.33
CA VAL A 248 -12.70 1.15 1.37
C VAL A 248 -11.63 2.07 1.95
N HIS A 249 -10.37 1.66 1.85
CA HIS A 249 -9.22 2.37 2.45
C HIS A 249 -8.06 2.42 1.49
N GLN A 250 -7.14 3.35 1.73
CA GLN A 250 -5.80 3.25 1.19
C GLN A 250 -5.04 2.11 1.87
N LEU A 251 -4.02 1.60 1.19
CA LEU A 251 -3.13 0.60 1.76
C LEU A 251 -2.32 1.23 2.90
N ASP A 252 -2.48 0.70 4.11
CA ASP A 252 -1.70 1.07 5.28
C ASP A 252 -1.24 -0.21 6.00
N LEU A 253 0.07 -0.45 6.01
CA LEU A 253 0.67 -1.63 6.64
C LEU A 253 0.59 -1.58 8.17
N ASN A 254 0.37 -0.41 8.76
CA ASN A 254 0.20 -0.25 10.20
C ASN A 254 -1.24 -0.53 10.64
N LYS A 255 -2.20 -0.58 9.70
CA LYS A 255 -3.60 -0.84 10.02
C LYS A 255 -3.78 -2.30 10.45
N LYS A 256 -4.41 -2.47 11.61
CA LYS A 256 -4.85 -3.77 12.13
C LYS A 256 -6.34 -3.96 11.85
N TYR A 257 -6.69 -5.10 11.25
CA TYR A 257 -8.06 -5.49 10.98
C TYR A 257 -8.62 -6.36 12.11
N ASP A 258 -9.89 -6.13 12.46
CA ASP A 258 -10.61 -6.98 13.40
C ASP A 258 -11.05 -8.27 12.70
N VAL A 259 -10.19 -9.29 12.76
CA VAL A 259 -10.43 -10.63 12.18
C VAL A 259 -11.77 -11.22 12.64
N ASN A 260 -12.20 -10.95 13.89
CA ASN A 260 -13.44 -11.51 14.41
C ASN A 260 -14.68 -10.93 13.74
N ASN A 261 -14.61 -9.71 13.22
CA ASN A 261 -15.72 -9.06 12.53
C ASN A 261 -15.54 -9.02 11.00
N LEU A 262 -14.33 -9.28 10.50
CA LEU A 262 -14.03 -9.33 9.08
C LEU A 262 -14.58 -10.63 8.45
N LEU A 263 -15.20 -10.52 7.28
CA LEU A 263 -15.63 -11.64 6.45
C LEU A 263 -14.80 -11.77 5.17
N GLU A 264 -14.53 -10.66 4.50
CA GLU A 264 -13.80 -10.65 3.23
C GLU A 264 -12.94 -9.39 3.14
N ILE A 265 -11.77 -9.51 2.51
CA ILE A 265 -10.81 -8.42 2.34
C ILE A 265 -9.98 -8.66 1.08
N GLY A 266 -9.64 -7.58 0.38
CA GLY A 266 -8.76 -7.68 -0.78
C GLY A 266 -8.57 -6.35 -1.49
N ARG A 267 -7.71 -6.36 -2.52
CA ARG A 267 -7.59 -5.23 -3.43
C ARG A 267 -8.92 -4.94 -4.11
N LEU A 268 -9.34 -3.68 -4.10
CA LEU A 268 -10.47 -3.20 -4.86
C LEU A 268 -10.02 -2.84 -6.29
N ASN A 269 -10.78 -3.31 -7.27
CA ASN A 269 -10.66 -2.92 -8.67
C ASN A 269 -12.06 -2.73 -9.27
N GLU A 270 -12.15 -2.12 -10.46
CA GLU A 270 -13.43 -1.81 -11.14
C GLU A 270 -14.27 -3.06 -11.49
N ASN A 271 -13.63 -4.22 -11.51
CA ASN A 271 -14.23 -5.52 -11.80
C ASN A 271 -14.56 -6.31 -10.54
N THR A 272 -14.32 -5.76 -9.35
CA THR A 272 -14.58 -6.44 -8.07
C THR A 272 -16.08 -6.53 -7.86
N VAL A 273 -16.60 -7.75 -7.99
CA VAL A 273 -18.00 -8.09 -7.71
C VAL A 273 -18.04 -8.86 -6.40
N ILE A 274 -18.94 -8.49 -5.51
CA ILE A 274 -19.16 -9.16 -4.25
C ILE A 274 -20.40 -10.04 -4.37
N SER A 275 -20.24 -11.33 -4.08
CA SER A 275 -21.32 -12.30 -3.91
C SER A 275 -21.65 -12.43 -2.44
N ALA A 276 -22.91 -12.21 -2.04
CA ALA A 276 -23.33 -12.25 -0.64
C ALA A 276 -24.63 -13.04 -0.45
N ILE A 277 -24.73 -13.73 0.70
CA ILE A 277 -25.95 -14.43 1.14
C ILE A 277 -26.27 -13.97 2.55
N TYR A 278 -27.49 -13.48 2.77
CA TYR A 278 -27.92 -12.94 4.05
C TYR A 278 -29.38 -13.28 4.34
N PHE A 279 -29.77 -13.29 5.61
CA PHE A 279 -31.16 -13.37 6.04
C PHE A 279 -31.70 -11.97 6.29
N ASP A 280 -32.84 -11.64 5.70
CA ASP A 280 -33.61 -10.43 5.98
C ASP A 280 -34.55 -10.70 7.17
N GLY A 281 -34.27 -10.07 8.31
CA GLY A 281 -35.00 -10.26 9.56
C GLY A 281 -36.43 -9.73 9.53
N GLU A 282 -36.72 -8.73 8.69
CA GLU A 282 -38.05 -8.13 8.56
C GLU A 282 -38.93 -9.01 7.65
N LYS A 283 -38.38 -9.48 6.53
CA LYS A 283 -39.12 -10.31 5.56
C LYS A 283 -39.14 -11.80 5.90
N GLY A 284 -38.25 -12.25 6.77
CA GLY A 284 -38.12 -13.66 7.12
C GLY A 284 -37.50 -14.54 6.04
N ASN A 285 -36.80 -13.95 5.06
CA ASN A 285 -36.29 -14.65 3.88
C ASN A 285 -34.76 -14.59 3.78
N THR A 286 -34.15 -15.66 3.31
CA THR A 286 -32.75 -15.66 2.88
C THR A 286 -32.65 -15.14 1.45
N MET A 287 -31.75 -14.19 1.25
CA MET A 287 -31.52 -13.44 0.03
C MET A 287 -30.10 -13.68 -0.49
N VAL A 288 -29.95 -13.69 -1.81
CA VAL A 288 -28.66 -13.76 -2.51
C VAL A 288 -28.49 -12.50 -3.31
N LYS A 289 -27.31 -11.90 -3.26
CA LYS A 289 -27.01 -10.62 -3.89
C LYS A 289 -25.63 -10.63 -4.53
N ARG A 290 -25.52 -10.04 -5.71
CA ARG A 290 -24.24 -9.71 -6.36
C ARG A 290 -24.21 -8.22 -6.65
N PHE A 291 -23.10 -7.55 -6.33
CA PHE A 291 -22.97 -6.10 -6.53
C PHE A 291 -21.51 -5.68 -6.68
N LYS A 292 -21.28 -4.51 -7.30
CA LYS A 292 -19.97 -3.85 -7.30
C LYS A 292 -19.89 -2.84 -6.16
N ILE A 293 -18.70 -2.64 -5.62
CA ILE A 293 -18.44 -1.56 -4.67
C ILE A 293 -18.26 -0.26 -5.48
N GLU A 294 -19.09 0.74 -5.20
CA GLU A 294 -19.17 1.99 -5.99
C GLU A 294 -18.77 3.25 -5.19
N THR A 295 -18.31 3.11 -3.95
CA THR A 295 -17.95 4.28 -3.13
C THR A 295 -16.60 4.88 -3.55
N SER A 296 -16.53 6.20 -3.61
CA SER A 296 -15.27 6.95 -3.66
C SER A 296 -14.84 7.47 -2.28
N THR A 297 -15.72 7.38 -1.27
CA THR A 297 -15.42 7.82 0.08
C THR A 297 -14.59 6.78 0.81
N LEU A 298 -13.39 7.19 1.21
CA LEU A 298 -12.49 6.40 2.03
C LEU A 298 -12.91 6.45 3.50
N ASP A 299 -12.57 5.40 4.25
CA ASP A 299 -12.70 5.35 5.71
C ASP A 299 -14.13 5.46 6.26
N GLN A 300 -15.13 5.20 5.42
CA GLN A 300 -16.53 5.18 5.81
C GLN A 300 -17.16 3.81 5.56
N LYS A 301 -17.97 3.35 6.53
CA LYS A 301 -18.74 2.11 6.44
C LYS A 301 -20.08 2.33 5.75
N PHE A 302 -20.41 1.48 4.79
CA PHE A 302 -21.68 1.49 4.06
C PHE A 302 -22.39 0.14 4.19
N SER A 303 -23.64 0.18 4.60
CA SER A 303 -24.47 -1.02 4.76
C SER A 303 -25.06 -1.45 3.42
N PHE A 304 -24.77 -2.69 3.00
CA PHE A 304 -25.28 -3.25 1.74
C PHE A 304 -26.42 -4.26 1.96
N ILE A 305 -26.81 -4.50 3.21
CA ILE A 305 -28.00 -5.28 3.59
C ILE A 305 -28.88 -4.43 4.54
N PRO A 306 -30.16 -4.78 4.72
CA PRO A 306 -31.04 -4.07 5.66
C PRO A 306 -30.53 -4.08 7.11
N GLU A 307 -30.59 -2.94 7.78
CA GLU A 307 -30.21 -2.82 9.20
C GLU A 307 -31.40 -3.09 10.13
N THR A 308 -32.12 -4.19 9.88
CA THR A 308 -33.31 -4.58 10.65
C THR A 308 -33.00 -5.68 11.67
N THR A 309 -33.78 -5.73 12.75
CA THR A 309 -33.60 -6.72 13.82
C THR A 309 -33.65 -8.14 13.27
N GLY A 310 -32.62 -8.93 13.58
CA GLY A 310 -32.52 -10.33 13.16
C GLY A 310 -31.93 -10.53 11.76
N THR A 311 -31.62 -9.46 11.01
CA THR A 311 -30.85 -9.55 9.77
C THR A 311 -29.44 -10.04 10.06
N LYS A 312 -28.96 -10.99 9.24
CA LYS A 312 -27.66 -11.63 9.42
C LYS A 312 -27.01 -11.95 8.09
N LEU A 313 -25.78 -11.49 7.89
CA LEU A 313 -24.93 -11.92 6.78
C LEU A 313 -24.38 -13.32 7.06
N TYR A 314 -24.59 -14.25 6.13
CA TYR A 314 -24.04 -15.61 6.22
C TYR A 314 -22.73 -15.77 5.46
N PHE A 315 -22.59 -15.07 4.33
CA PHE A 315 -21.48 -15.25 3.40
C PHE A 315 -21.24 -13.98 2.59
N ALA A 316 -19.97 -13.68 2.34
CA ALA A 316 -19.53 -12.70 1.35
C ALA A 316 -18.22 -13.18 0.73
N SER A 317 -18.06 -13.02 -0.59
CA SER A 317 -16.80 -13.31 -1.28
C SER A 317 -16.66 -12.45 -2.54
N LYS A 318 -15.41 -12.14 -2.89
CA LYS A 318 -15.04 -11.49 -4.16
C LYS A 318 -14.72 -12.47 -5.29
N ASP A 319 -14.71 -13.77 -5.01
CA ASP A 319 -14.22 -14.77 -5.97
C ASP A 319 -15.29 -15.10 -7.01
N HIS A 320 -14.87 -15.27 -8.26
CA HIS A 320 -15.75 -15.68 -9.36
C HIS A 320 -15.08 -16.76 -10.21
N PRO A 321 -15.81 -17.81 -10.61
CA PRO A 321 -17.20 -18.11 -10.25
C PRO A 321 -17.36 -18.46 -8.76
N CYS A 322 -18.55 -18.21 -8.21
CA CYS A 322 -18.82 -18.43 -6.78
C CYS A 322 -19.86 -19.54 -6.61
N THR A 323 -19.43 -20.69 -6.10
CA THR A 323 -20.30 -21.79 -5.70
C THR A 323 -20.23 -21.99 -4.20
N VAL A 324 -21.38 -22.20 -3.55
CA VAL A 324 -21.47 -22.42 -2.11
C VAL A 324 -22.31 -23.65 -1.79
N LEU A 325 -21.95 -24.35 -0.71
CA LEU A 325 -22.78 -25.33 -0.04
C LEU A 325 -23.50 -24.63 1.11
N TYR A 326 -24.83 -24.65 1.11
CA TYR A 326 -25.62 -24.09 2.20
C TYR A 326 -26.43 -25.17 2.90
N THR A 327 -26.54 -25.04 4.22
CA THR A 327 -27.23 -25.99 5.09
C THR A 327 -28.40 -25.32 5.79
N PHE A 328 -29.56 -25.98 5.82
CA PHE A 328 -30.74 -25.52 6.54
C PHE A 328 -31.46 -26.69 7.23
N LYS A 329 -32.39 -26.37 8.13
CA LYS A 329 -33.24 -27.39 8.76
C LYS A 329 -34.54 -27.56 7.99
N SER A 330 -34.90 -28.79 7.68
CA SER A 330 -36.23 -29.17 7.21
C SER A 330 -36.83 -30.12 8.23
N GLY A 331 -37.72 -29.60 9.10
CA GLY A 331 -38.16 -30.34 10.28
C GLY A 331 -37.00 -30.65 11.24
N THR A 332 -36.75 -31.93 11.53
CA THR A 332 -35.66 -32.40 12.40
C THR A 332 -34.37 -32.71 11.66
N THR A 333 -34.39 -32.82 10.33
CA THR A 333 -33.23 -33.16 9.50
C THR A 333 -32.50 -31.93 8.99
N LYS A 334 -31.17 -32.03 8.88
CA LYS A 334 -30.33 -31.06 8.19
C LYS A 334 -30.28 -31.42 6.71
N VAL A 335 -30.48 -30.43 5.86
CA VAL A 335 -30.42 -30.57 4.40
C VAL A 335 -29.34 -29.66 3.88
N GLU A 336 -28.51 -30.17 2.99
CA GLU A 336 -27.45 -29.43 2.30
C GLU A 336 -27.77 -29.30 0.82
N LYS A 337 -27.50 -28.13 0.25
CA LYS A 337 -27.73 -27.85 -1.16
C LYS A 337 -26.59 -27.00 -1.72
N GLU A 338 -26.21 -27.29 -2.96
CA GLU A 338 -25.26 -26.48 -3.72
C GLU A 338 -25.99 -25.31 -4.39
N LEU A 339 -25.35 -24.15 -4.42
CA LEU A 339 -25.80 -22.96 -5.14
C LEU A 339 -24.64 -22.35 -5.92
N ASN A 340 -24.81 -22.25 -7.24
CA ASN A 340 -23.97 -21.37 -8.04
C ASN A 340 -24.51 -19.94 -7.97
N VAL A 341 -23.87 -19.09 -7.18
CA VAL A 341 -24.29 -17.72 -6.93
C VAL A 341 -24.15 -16.87 -8.19
N THR A 342 -23.12 -17.15 -9.01
CA THR A 342 -22.83 -16.44 -10.26
C THR A 342 -23.95 -16.64 -11.29
N GLU A 343 -24.52 -17.84 -11.38
CA GLU A 343 -25.64 -18.16 -12.28
C GLU A 343 -27.01 -17.77 -11.70
N PHE A 344 -27.15 -17.79 -10.36
CA PHE A 344 -28.42 -17.52 -9.69
C PHE A 344 -28.91 -16.08 -9.83
N ILE A 345 -27.98 -15.12 -9.91
CA ILE A 345 -28.32 -13.70 -9.96
C ILE A 345 -27.29 -12.90 -10.76
N GLU A 346 -27.78 -11.92 -11.52
CA GLU A 346 -26.94 -10.90 -12.16
C GLU A 346 -26.42 -9.87 -11.17
N ILE A 347 -25.46 -9.06 -11.60
CA ILE A 347 -24.92 -7.96 -10.80
C ILE A 347 -26.02 -6.88 -10.67
N LYS A 348 -26.41 -6.58 -9.43
CA LYS A 348 -27.33 -5.49 -9.10
C LYS A 348 -26.58 -4.33 -8.46
N GLY A 349 -27.24 -3.19 -8.34
CA GLY A 349 -26.70 -2.06 -7.56
C GLY A 349 -26.51 -2.41 -6.09
N TRP A 350 -25.53 -1.79 -5.43
CA TRP A 350 -25.15 -2.09 -4.06
C TRP A 350 -26.25 -1.80 -3.01
N LYS A 351 -27.31 -1.05 -3.36
CA LYS A 351 -28.50 -0.84 -2.50
C LYS A 351 -29.64 -1.84 -2.75
N ALA A 352 -29.58 -2.63 -3.83
CA ALA A 352 -30.64 -3.59 -4.16
C ALA A 352 -30.67 -4.75 -3.15
N LEU A 353 -31.84 -5.31 -2.85
CA LEU A 353 -31.97 -6.39 -1.87
C LEU A 353 -31.48 -7.76 -2.39
N GLY A 354 -31.37 -7.95 -3.71
CA GLY A 354 -31.01 -9.24 -4.31
C GLY A 354 -32.22 -10.06 -4.74
N ASN A 355 -32.05 -11.38 -4.84
CA ASN A 355 -33.10 -12.37 -5.17
C ASN A 355 -33.33 -13.29 -3.98
N LYS A 356 -34.57 -13.73 -3.79
CA LYS A 356 -34.95 -14.65 -2.71
C LYS A 356 -34.43 -16.06 -2.99
N LEU A 357 -33.69 -16.63 -2.04
CA LEU A 357 -33.21 -18.02 -2.08
C LEU A 357 -34.16 -18.96 -1.33
N ALA A 358 -34.60 -18.56 -0.13
CA ALA A 358 -35.41 -19.42 0.74
C ALA A 358 -36.22 -18.60 1.75
N ASP A 359 -37.31 -19.17 2.27
CA ASP A 359 -38.21 -18.52 3.24
C ASP A 359 -37.84 -18.89 4.70
N HIS A 360 -36.56 -19.16 4.96
CA HIS A 360 -36.07 -19.59 6.28
C HIS A 360 -34.58 -19.25 6.48
N LYS A 361 -34.11 -19.36 7.74
CA LYS A 361 -32.72 -19.16 8.12
C LYS A 361 -31.82 -20.33 7.72
N LEU A 362 -30.59 -20.01 7.35
CA LEU A 362 -29.55 -21.00 7.10
C LEU A 362 -28.76 -21.29 8.40
N LEU A 363 -28.23 -22.50 8.49
CA LEU A 363 -27.32 -22.93 9.55
C LEU A 363 -25.88 -22.55 9.22
N SER A 364 -25.46 -22.80 7.98
CA SER A 364 -24.10 -22.52 7.49
C SER A 364 -24.12 -22.29 5.98
N VAL A 365 -23.14 -21.52 5.51
CA VAL A 365 -22.81 -21.34 4.10
C VAL A 365 -21.30 -21.46 4.00
N VAL A 366 -20.83 -22.38 3.17
CA VAL A 366 -19.40 -22.65 2.97
C VAL A 366 -19.10 -22.55 1.48
N LYS A 367 -18.01 -21.85 1.13
CA LYS A 367 -17.56 -21.77 -0.27
C LYS A 367 -17.05 -23.14 -0.71
N ILE A 368 -17.44 -23.57 -1.91
CA ILE A 368 -16.86 -24.74 -2.56
C ILE A 368 -15.75 -24.22 -3.47
N GLU A 369 -14.51 -24.61 -3.20
CA GLU A 369 -13.41 -24.40 -4.13
C GLU A 369 -13.48 -25.49 -5.20
N LYS A 370 -13.96 -25.13 -6.39
CA LYS A 370 -13.78 -25.99 -7.57
C LYS A 370 -12.38 -25.74 -8.10
N GLU A 371 -11.56 -26.78 -8.20
CA GLU A 371 -10.29 -26.72 -8.93
C GLU A 371 -10.58 -26.26 -10.37
N SER A 372 -10.17 -25.04 -10.69
CA SER A 372 -10.13 -24.57 -12.08
C SER A 372 -9.07 -25.41 -12.80
N PRO A 373 -9.32 -25.95 -14.01
CA PRO A 373 -8.24 -26.49 -14.83
C PRO A 373 -7.20 -25.38 -15.06
N GLU A 374 -5.92 -25.69 -14.88
CA GLU A 374 -4.79 -24.78 -15.06
C GLU A 374 -4.89 -24.10 -16.44
N VAL A 375 -5.22 -22.81 -16.44
CA VAL A 375 -5.01 -21.97 -17.62
C VAL A 375 -3.54 -21.56 -17.57
N SER A 376 -2.74 -22.18 -18.44
CA SER A 376 -1.37 -21.77 -18.74
C SER A 376 -1.31 -20.27 -18.95
N MET A 377 -0.58 -19.57 -18.08
CA MET A 377 -0.25 -18.16 -18.25
C MET A 377 0.74 -18.03 -19.40
N GLU A 378 0.23 -17.90 -20.63
CA GLU A 378 1.00 -17.25 -21.69
C GLU A 378 0.94 -15.74 -21.44
N VAL A 379 2.11 -15.19 -21.09
CA VAL A 379 2.34 -13.76 -20.94
C VAL A 379 2.35 -13.15 -22.35
N SER A 380 1.25 -12.54 -22.76
CA SER A 380 1.25 -11.65 -23.92
C SER A 380 1.76 -10.27 -23.50
N GLU A 381 3.01 -9.97 -23.84
CA GLU A 381 3.57 -8.63 -23.83
C GLU A 381 2.91 -7.81 -24.94
N ASP A 382 1.99 -6.92 -24.58
CA ASP A 382 1.43 -5.95 -25.52
C ASP A 382 2.25 -4.65 -25.45
N THR A 383 3.29 -4.60 -26.27
CA THR A 383 4.10 -3.40 -26.51
C THR A 383 3.48 -2.65 -27.68
N THR A 384 2.74 -1.57 -27.39
CA THR A 384 2.38 -0.59 -28.41
C THR A 384 3.45 0.49 -28.43
N ASN A 385 4.33 0.45 -29.43
CA ASN A 385 5.04 1.64 -29.87
C ASN A 385 5.02 1.70 -31.40
N SER A 386 4.28 2.68 -31.90
CA SER A 386 4.24 3.10 -33.29
C SER A 386 5.42 4.03 -33.55
N GLU A 387 6.23 3.77 -34.57
CA GLU A 387 6.71 4.78 -35.55
C GLU A 387 7.56 4.14 -36.68
N PRO A 388 7.82 4.82 -37.82
CA PRO A 388 7.55 4.28 -39.15
C PRO A 388 8.79 3.74 -39.91
N GLN A 389 8.46 3.01 -40.98
CA GLN A 389 9.36 2.38 -41.96
C GLN A 389 10.48 3.29 -42.50
N LYS A 390 11.68 2.71 -42.62
CA LYS A 390 12.61 2.99 -43.73
C LYS A 390 13.51 1.78 -44.01
N GLU A 391 13.81 1.61 -45.29
CA GLU A 391 14.35 0.43 -45.95
C GLU A 391 15.85 0.12 -45.68
N THR A 392 16.17 -1.13 -45.99
CA THR A 392 17.40 -1.65 -46.66
C THR A 392 18.65 -2.08 -45.89
N GLU A 393 19.07 -3.29 -46.27
CA GLU A 393 20.40 -3.91 -46.31
C GLU A 393 20.92 -4.74 -45.10
N LYS A 394 21.06 -6.06 -45.35
CA LYS A 394 21.84 -7.02 -44.55
C LYS A 394 23.34 -6.83 -44.83
N PRO A 395 24.19 -7.13 -43.83
CA PRO A 395 25.16 -8.21 -44.06
C PRO A 395 25.31 -9.21 -42.90
N SER A 396 25.63 -10.45 -43.28
CA SER A 396 26.12 -11.61 -42.50
C SER A 396 27.37 -11.30 -41.66
N HIS A 397 27.56 -11.78 -40.42
CA HIS A 397 27.99 -13.12 -39.93
C HIS A 397 28.48 -12.93 -38.45
N PRO A 398 28.94 -13.95 -37.67
CA PRO A 398 28.60 -15.37 -37.56
C PRO A 398 28.26 -15.79 -36.10
N GLU A 399 27.84 -17.04 -35.92
CA GLU A 399 27.50 -17.67 -34.65
C GLU A 399 28.69 -17.78 -33.67
N ASN A 400 28.42 -17.46 -32.39
CA ASN A 400 29.39 -17.51 -31.31
C ASN A 400 29.63 -18.97 -30.89
N LYS A 401 30.87 -19.44 -31.02
CA LYS A 401 31.24 -20.86 -31.00
C LYS A 401 32.18 -21.18 -29.82
N TYR A 402 31.73 -20.94 -28.60
CA TYR A 402 32.45 -21.37 -27.39
C TYR A 402 31.47 -21.85 -26.31
N LYS A 403 31.87 -22.87 -25.56
CA LYS A 403 31.07 -23.48 -24.49
C LYS A 403 31.82 -23.39 -23.15
N PRO A 404 31.11 -23.51 -22.01
CA PRO A 404 31.74 -23.46 -20.68
C PRO A 404 32.80 -24.57 -20.54
N GLY A 405 34.06 -24.18 -20.34
CA GLY A 405 35.22 -25.07 -20.24
C GLY A 405 36.36 -24.74 -21.21
N ASP A 406 36.13 -23.88 -22.21
CA ASP A 406 37.16 -23.47 -23.15
C ASP A 406 38.19 -22.56 -22.47
N THR A 407 39.48 -22.92 -22.55
CA THR A 407 40.60 -22.11 -22.05
C THR A 407 41.13 -21.25 -23.19
N ILE A 408 41.20 -19.94 -22.97
CA ILE A 408 41.74 -18.97 -23.93
C ILE A 408 43.13 -18.58 -23.45
N GLU A 409 44.17 -18.89 -24.22
CA GLU A 409 45.49 -18.30 -24.00
C GLU A 409 45.52 -16.89 -24.60
N LEU A 410 45.94 -15.92 -23.80
CA LEU A 410 46.12 -14.54 -24.21
C LEU A 410 47.63 -14.29 -24.32
N ASP A 411 48.10 -14.08 -25.54
CA ASP A 411 49.44 -13.55 -25.77
C ASP A 411 49.46 -12.08 -25.30
N PHE A 412 50.38 -11.77 -24.39
CA PHE A 412 50.54 -10.46 -23.76
C PHE A 412 51.15 -9.41 -24.68
#